data_AF-A0AAF5CZ81-F1
#
_entry.id   AF-A0AAF5CZ81-F1
#
_cell.length_a   1.000
_cell.length_b   1.000
_cell.length_c   1.000
_cell.angle_alpha   90.00
_cell.angle_beta   90.00
_cell.angle_gamma   90.00
#
_symmetry.space_group_name_H-M   'P 1'
#
loop_
_entity.id
_entity.type
_entity.pdbx_description
1 polymer ?
#
loop_
_entity_poly.entity_id
_entity_poly.type
_entity_poly.pdbx_seq_one_letter_code
_entity_poly.pdbx_strand_id
1 'polypeptide(L)'
;KMYGRGCQGISRIIRLSRFIGNNNVSRLQNSANFFSTSTKENSSSEETKELKFSIKCKDDKRLPFDKYLEHVKNTLAIKEGEELKAPESALKTIGEEYDTLINEVSELKNKYLRSVAETENVRKRGVRLVDDAKVFAIQGFCKDLLEVADILNLAINAVSKEEIENDKKLKDLYDGIVMTKTVLLKTFNKHGLVPVNPEGEKFDPNLHEAVFQVPKEQATVPSEHIAHVAKIGYSLHGRPIRPAQVGVIELTLQKSFRFVMSKEMTQEIEGKESPSEVKNFSTDKNEIDKIPKSEDSTIGNVDLDRWIEKVEQCKYLIEEDMKSLCNLVVTRLERLPNILTLSPPATICGDIHGQFYDLIRLFETGGPVKDGKYIFLGDYVDRGYYSLETLTLLLLYFARYPDNVILLRGNHESSRISQQYGFYDECQRKYGNSYVWRHCVDVFNLLPIGALIENDIFCIHGGLSPEIQYIDQLLTINRNEDVPMNGPLCDLLWSDPEEELYNDYSLSPRGAGWLFGEKVVDKFCFNNDVTLICRSHQLVNEGFKSYFNNQLFTVWSAPNYCYRCGNKASILQVNNTTNLDVMYFEAVENEHRVIPEKFVAPYFL
;
A
#
# COMPACT_ATOMS: atom_id res chain seq x y z
N LYS A 1 1.20 33.57 -24.72
CA LYS A 1 1.57 34.92 -24.21
C LYS A 1 1.96 34.94 -22.71
N MET A 2 2.28 33.80 -22.07
CA MET A 2 2.76 33.74 -20.67
C MET A 2 3.89 32.71 -20.49
N TYR A 3 5.09 32.99 -21.02
CA TYR A 3 6.31 32.19 -20.74
C TYR A 3 7.52 33.09 -20.41
N GLY A 4 7.29 34.28 -19.82
CA GLY A 4 8.31 35.34 -19.77
C GLY A 4 8.58 36.01 -18.42
N ARG A 5 8.16 35.44 -17.27
CA ARG A 5 8.36 36.07 -15.95
C ARG A 5 9.04 35.18 -14.89
N GLY A 6 9.97 34.31 -15.30
CA GLY A 6 10.73 33.46 -14.35
C GLY A 6 12.20 33.89 -14.09
N CYS A 7 12.81 34.74 -14.92
CA CYS A 7 14.25 35.02 -14.83
C CYS A 7 14.63 36.50 -14.70
N GLN A 8 13.81 37.32 -14.03
CA GLN A 8 14.19 38.72 -13.73
C GLN A 8 14.90 38.90 -12.38
N GLY A 9 15.06 37.85 -11.56
CA GLY A 9 15.86 37.92 -10.32
C GLY A 9 17.38 37.90 -10.55
N ILE A 10 17.87 37.08 -11.47
CA ILE A 10 19.33 36.85 -11.64
C ILE A 10 19.99 37.95 -12.50
N SER A 11 19.22 38.65 -13.35
CA SER A 11 19.79 39.66 -14.26
C SER A 11 20.09 41.02 -13.60
N ARG A 12 19.56 41.31 -12.39
CA ARG A 12 19.90 42.55 -11.67
C ARG A 12 21.33 42.55 -11.10
N ILE A 13 21.92 41.38 -10.87
CA ILE A 13 23.27 41.27 -10.29
C ILE A 13 24.37 41.44 -11.35
N ILE A 14 24.11 41.11 -12.62
CA ILE A 14 25.16 41.15 -13.66
C ILE A 14 25.20 42.48 -14.42
N ARG A 15 24.16 43.33 -14.36
CA ARG A 15 24.11 44.59 -15.14
C ARG A 15 24.78 45.81 -14.52
N LEU A 16 25.32 45.75 -13.30
CA LEU A 16 26.12 46.85 -12.76
C LEU A 16 27.60 46.85 -13.22
N SER A 17 28.05 45.86 -13.99
CA SER A 17 29.46 45.75 -14.42
C SER A 17 29.81 46.44 -15.75
N ARG A 18 28.91 47.25 -16.34
CA ARG A 18 29.17 47.91 -17.64
C ARG A 18 29.04 49.43 -17.69
N PHE A 19 28.90 50.11 -16.55
CA PHE A 19 29.03 51.56 -16.52
C PHE A 19 30.33 51.95 -15.82
N ILE A 20 31.11 52.80 -16.50
CA ILE A 20 32.42 53.38 -16.12
C ILE A 20 33.58 52.44 -16.51
N GLY A 21 34.23 52.57 -17.67
CA GLY A 21 34.48 53.75 -18.49
C GLY A 21 35.88 54.29 -18.18
N ASN A 22 36.79 54.15 -19.16
CA ASN A 22 38.17 54.64 -19.15
C ASN A 22 38.30 56.07 -18.61
N ASN A 23 39.22 56.26 -17.66
CA ASN A 23 40.21 57.34 -17.55
C ASN A 23 40.52 57.62 -16.08
N ASN A 24 41.82 57.76 -15.79
CA ASN A 24 42.40 58.20 -14.50
C ASN A 24 42.39 57.16 -13.36
N VAL A 25 43.35 56.25 -13.50
CA VAL A 25 43.77 55.16 -12.60
C VAL A 25 44.53 55.70 -11.37
N SER A 26 43.90 56.57 -10.57
CA SER A 26 44.58 57.10 -9.37
C SER A 26 43.70 57.30 -8.12
N ARG A 27 42.51 56.69 -8.04
CA ARG A 27 41.80 56.67 -6.74
C ARG A 27 40.89 55.49 -6.39
N LEU A 28 40.84 54.44 -7.21
CA LEU A 28 39.99 53.26 -6.94
C LEU A 28 40.76 51.96 -7.21
N GLN A 29 41.85 51.76 -6.49
CA GLN A 29 42.43 50.45 -6.24
C GLN A 29 42.52 50.30 -4.72
N ASN A 30 41.43 49.82 -4.11
CA ASN A 30 41.34 49.15 -2.80
C ASN A 30 39.89 49.17 -2.30
N SER A 31 39.03 48.33 -2.88
CA SER A 31 37.73 47.99 -2.29
C SER A 31 37.20 46.66 -2.83
N ALA A 32 38.05 45.63 -2.81
CA ALA A 32 37.65 44.24 -2.93
C ALA A 32 38.17 43.49 -1.70
N ASN A 33 37.67 43.88 -0.53
CA ASN A 33 37.81 43.17 0.76
C ASN A 33 36.67 43.66 1.65
N PHE A 34 35.45 43.24 1.33
CA PHE A 34 34.32 43.34 2.25
C PHE A 34 34.65 42.35 3.39
N PHE A 35 34.97 42.87 4.58
CA PHE A 35 35.47 42.15 5.75
C PHE A 35 36.95 41.73 5.74
N SER A 36 37.86 42.69 5.50
CA SER A 36 39.11 42.71 6.28
C SER A 36 39.10 43.95 7.17
N THR A 37 38.78 43.82 8.45
CA THR A 37 39.08 44.87 9.42
C THR A 37 40.57 44.89 9.66
N SER A 38 41.31 45.61 8.80
CA SER A 38 42.64 46.07 9.17
C SER A 38 42.44 47.14 10.23
N THR A 39 42.71 46.80 11.49
CA THR A 39 42.86 47.76 12.58
C THR A 39 44.06 48.65 12.28
N LYS A 40 43.81 49.81 11.66
CA LYS A 40 44.74 50.93 11.69
C LYS A 40 44.52 51.68 12.99
N GLU A 41 45.21 51.28 14.05
CA GLU A 41 45.67 52.24 15.05
C GLU A 41 47.15 52.02 15.32
N ASN A 42 47.81 53.15 15.52
CA ASN A 42 49.24 53.37 15.46
C ASN A 42 50.05 52.53 16.47
N SER A 43 51.32 52.34 16.09
CA SER A 43 52.50 52.08 16.93
C SER A 43 52.84 50.62 17.32
N SER A 44 54.11 50.29 17.07
CA SER A 44 54.92 49.15 17.52
C SER A 44 54.50 47.72 17.13
N SER A 45 55.06 47.27 16.01
CA SER A 45 55.73 45.96 15.83
C SER A 45 55.19 44.74 16.59
N GLU A 46 54.07 44.18 16.15
CA GLU A 46 53.77 42.75 16.32
C GLU A 46 53.17 42.23 15.02
N GLU A 47 53.67 41.07 14.56
CA GLU A 47 53.24 40.37 13.36
C GLU A 47 51.71 40.20 13.36
N THR A 48 51.03 40.91 12.48
CA THR A 48 49.58 40.78 12.31
C THR A 48 49.29 39.43 11.67
N LYS A 49 49.11 38.40 12.50
CA LYS A 49 48.53 37.11 12.06
C LYS A 49 47.18 37.40 11.40
N GLU A 50 47.12 37.23 10.09
CA GLU A 50 45.89 37.35 9.31
C GLU A 50 44.94 36.20 9.71
N LEU A 51 43.96 36.50 10.57
CA LEU A 51 42.97 35.53 11.01
C LEU A 51 42.05 35.15 9.83
N LYS A 52 42.01 33.87 9.47
CA LYS A 52 41.12 33.34 8.43
C LYS A 52 39.89 32.71 9.04
N PHE A 53 38.71 33.14 8.61
CA PHE A 53 37.43 32.57 9.03
C PHE A 53 36.84 31.73 7.89
N SER A 54 36.28 30.56 8.21
CA SER A 54 35.55 29.70 7.27
C SER A 54 34.13 29.47 7.79
N ILE A 55 33.14 29.66 6.92
CA ILE A 55 31.72 29.41 7.25
C ILE A 55 31.34 27.93 7.12
N LYS A 56 32.21 27.13 6.49
CA LYS A 56 32.04 25.68 6.34
C LYS A 56 32.86 24.95 7.41
N CYS A 57 32.26 23.91 7.97
CA CYS A 57 32.97 22.96 8.83
C CYS A 57 33.85 22.00 8.01
N LYS A 58 34.57 21.10 8.69
CA LYS A 58 35.47 20.11 8.06
C LYS A 58 34.74 19.16 7.09
N ASP A 59 33.44 18.96 7.25
CA ASP A 59 32.61 18.09 6.39
C ASP A 59 31.96 18.85 5.22
N ASP A 60 32.46 20.04 4.87
CA ASP A 60 31.93 20.91 3.82
C ASP A 60 30.48 21.43 4.07
N LYS A 61 29.89 21.11 5.24
CA LYS A 61 28.58 21.61 5.66
C LYS A 61 28.69 23.06 6.13
N ARG A 62 27.71 23.86 5.75
CA ARG A 62 27.55 25.24 6.19
C ARG A 62 27.14 25.26 7.67
N LEU A 63 27.85 26.02 8.49
CA LEU A 63 27.47 26.23 9.89
C LEU A 63 26.28 27.20 9.94
N PRO A 64 25.33 27.02 10.88
CA PRO A 64 24.35 28.06 11.24
C PRO A 64 25.05 29.32 11.74
N PHE A 65 24.38 30.48 11.62
CA PHE A 65 24.99 31.76 11.93
C PHE A 65 25.50 31.86 13.38
N ASP A 66 24.72 31.41 14.36
CA ASP A 66 25.12 31.48 15.78
C ASP A 66 26.41 30.72 16.07
N LYS A 67 26.57 29.52 15.48
CA LYS A 67 27.80 28.71 15.61
C LYS A 67 28.98 29.36 14.91
N TYR A 68 28.74 30.01 13.77
CA TYR A 68 29.76 30.79 13.10
C TYR A 68 30.19 32.01 13.94
N LEU A 69 29.23 32.71 14.55
CA LEU A 69 29.49 33.86 15.41
C LEU A 69 30.26 33.46 16.67
N GLU A 70 29.92 32.33 17.29
CA GLU A 70 30.67 31.74 18.40
C GLU A 70 32.11 31.40 17.99
N HIS A 71 32.30 30.78 16.82
CA HIS A 71 33.62 30.49 16.27
C HIS A 71 34.45 31.77 16.06
N VAL A 72 33.82 32.85 15.57
CA VAL A 72 34.46 34.16 15.41
C VAL A 72 34.85 34.76 16.76
N LYS A 73 33.96 34.76 17.76
CA LYS A 73 34.24 35.25 19.12
C LYS A 73 35.40 34.49 19.77
N ASN A 74 35.39 33.16 19.68
CA ASN A 74 36.47 32.31 20.20
C ASN A 74 37.82 32.58 19.51
N THR A 75 37.81 32.77 18.18
CA THR A 75 39.04 33.04 17.40
C THR A 75 39.63 34.42 17.68
N LEU A 76 38.78 35.42 17.93
CA LEU A 76 39.20 36.77 18.30
C LEU A 76 39.57 36.92 19.78
N ALA A 77 39.36 35.89 20.61
CA ALA A 77 39.59 35.91 22.06
C ALA A 77 38.94 37.12 22.77
N ILE A 78 37.74 37.52 22.33
CA ILE A 78 36.95 38.61 22.92
C ILE A 78 36.58 38.21 24.36
N LYS A 79 36.92 39.04 25.35
CA LYS A 79 36.60 38.79 26.76
C LYS A 79 35.11 39.05 27.04
N GLU A 80 34.54 38.37 28.04
CA GLU A 80 33.17 38.65 28.52
C GLU A 80 33.03 40.15 28.84
N GLY A 81 32.14 40.84 28.11
CA GLY A 81 31.88 42.28 28.23
C GLY A 81 32.46 43.17 27.13
N GLU A 82 33.31 42.65 26.23
CA GLU A 82 33.73 43.38 25.02
C GLU A 82 32.72 43.18 23.88
N GLU A 83 32.17 44.28 23.35
CA GLU A 83 31.24 44.25 22.22
C GLU A 83 31.99 44.15 20.87
N LEU A 84 31.45 43.34 19.96
CA LEU A 84 31.85 43.36 18.55
C LEU A 84 31.60 44.78 18.00
N LYS A 85 32.56 45.34 17.25
CA LYS A 85 32.44 46.68 16.63
C LYS A 85 31.26 46.81 15.64
N ALA A 86 30.64 45.70 15.23
CA ALA A 86 29.47 45.71 14.38
C ALA A 86 28.19 45.77 15.24
N PRO A 87 27.21 46.61 14.89
CA PRO A 87 25.94 46.69 15.62
C PRO A 87 25.29 45.31 15.73
N GLU A 88 24.91 44.91 16.95
CA GLU A 88 24.33 43.60 17.23
C GLU A 88 23.09 43.31 16.37
N SER A 89 22.25 44.34 16.15
CA SER A 89 21.07 44.25 15.29
C SER A 89 21.39 43.93 13.82
N ALA A 90 22.49 44.48 13.29
CA ALA A 90 22.90 44.25 11.91
C ALA A 90 23.46 42.83 11.71
N LEU A 91 24.25 42.34 12.67
CA LEU A 91 24.74 40.96 12.66
C LEU A 91 23.58 39.96 12.74
N LYS A 92 22.62 40.22 13.64
CA LYS A 92 21.44 39.38 13.79
C LYS A 92 20.62 39.28 12.50
N THR A 93 20.38 40.41 11.83
CA THR A 93 19.61 40.44 10.56
C THR A 93 20.29 39.61 9.46
N ILE A 94 21.61 39.73 9.31
CA ILE A 94 22.37 38.95 8.32
C ILE A 94 22.36 37.45 8.67
N GLY A 95 22.41 37.14 9.96
CA GLY A 95 22.35 35.76 10.45
C GLY A 95 21.03 35.08 10.15
N GLU A 96 19.92 35.76 10.44
CA GLU A 96 18.56 35.28 10.15
C GLU A 96 18.37 35.01 8.65
N GLU A 97 18.82 35.92 7.78
CA GLU A 97 18.73 35.75 6.32
C GLU A 97 19.62 34.60 5.82
N TYR A 98 20.83 34.45 6.37
CA TYR A 98 21.75 33.39 6.02
C TYR A 98 21.21 32.00 6.41
N ASP A 99 20.66 31.87 7.61
CA ASP A 99 20.05 30.61 8.06
C ASP A 99 18.80 30.28 7.23
N THR A 100 18.01 31.29 6.84
CA THR A 100 16.88 31.13 5.92
C THR A 100 17.35 30.60 4.56
N LEU A 101 18.40 31.18 3.97
CA LEU A 101 18.98 30.72 2.70
C LEU A 101 19.57 29.30 2.79
N ILE A 102 20.16 28.89 3.92
CA ILE A 102 20.62 27.51 4.10
C ILE A 102 19.44 26.53 4.02
N ASN A 103 18.34 26.86 4.69
CA ASN A 103 17.15 26.04 4.71
C ASN A 103 16.52 25.94 3.32
N GLU A 104 16.36 27.06 2.60
CA GLU A 104 15.86 27.07 1.23
C GLU A 104 16.72 26.23 0.28
N VAL A 105 18.06 26.32 0.38
CA VAL A 105 18.97 25.51 -0.46
C VAL A 105 18.84 24.02 -0.14
N SER A 106 18.70 23.67 1.14
CA SER A 106 18.48 22.28 1.58
C SER A 106 17.17 21.73 1.02
N GLU A 107 16.09 22.50 1.13
CA GLU A 107 14.78 22.15 0.56
C GLU A 107 14.82 22.01 -0.95
N LEU A 108 15.40 22.97 -1.67
CA LEU A 108 15.55 22.93 -3.13
C LEU A 108 16.37 21.72 -3.57
N LYS A 109 17.44 21.36 -2.85
CA LYS A 109 18.23 20.16 -3.14
C LYS A 109 17.41 18.89 -2.94
N ASN A 110 16.62 18.81 -1.88
CA ASN A 110 15.72 17.69 -1.61
C ASN A 110 14.64 17.57 -2.70
N LYS A 111 14.00 18.68 -3.08
CA LYS A 111 13.02 18.73 -4.18
C LYS A 111 13.62 18.28 -5.51
N TYR A 112 14.83 18.77 -5.84
CA TYR A 112 15.55 18.38 -7.04
C TYR A 112 15.86 16.87 -7.07
N LEU A 113 16.38 16.31 -5.97
CA LEU A 113 16.68 14.87 -5.88
C LEU A 113 15.41 14.01 -6.04
N ARG A 114 14.29 14.42 -5.44
CA ARG A 114 12.99 13.75 -5.59
C ARG A 114 12.49 13.83 -7.04
N SER A 115 12.55 15.00 -7.65
CA SER A 115 12.13 15.21 -9.05
C SER A 115 12.95 14.38 -10.05
N VAL A 116 14.26 14.25 -9.82
CA VAL A 116 15.14 13.37 -10.64
C VAL A 116 14.75 11.91 -10.48
N ALA A 117 14.50 11.45 -9.24
CA ALA A 117 14.08 10.08 -8.98
C ALA A 117 12.70 9.77 -9.59
N GLU A 118 11.75 10.70 -9.50
CA GLU A 118 10.43 10.61 -10.12
C GLU A 118 10.53 10.50 -11.65
N THR A 119 11.31 11.39 -12.28
CA THR A 119 11.54 11.37 -13.73
C THR A 119 12.11 10.01 -14.19
N GLU A 120 13.04 9.44 -13.42
CA GLU A 120 13.62 8.14 -13.71
C GLU A 120 12.62 6.98 -13.53
N ASN A 121 11.76 7.05 -12.52
CA ASN A 121 10.69 6.08 -12.31
C ASN A 121 9.63 6.14 -13.42
N VAL A 122 9.21 7.35 -13.82
CA VAL A 122 8.30 7.58 -14.95
C VAL A 122 8.91 7.02 -16.23
N ARG A 123 10.20 7.28 -16.49
CA ARG A 123 10.92 6.72 -17.65
C ARG A 123 10.91 5.19 -17.66
N LYS A 124 11.25 4.55 -16.53
CA LYS A 124 11.24 3.08 -16.40
C LYS A 124 9.84 2.50 -16.61
N ARG A 125 8.81 3.16 -16.07
CA ARG A 125 7.42 2.75 -16.26
C ARG A 125 6.99 2.89 -17.72
N GLY A 126 7.34 4.01 -18.37
CA GLY A 126 7.06 4.24 -19.78
C GLY A 126 7.65 3.17 -20.69
N VAL A 127 8.90 2.75 -20.44
CA VAL A 127 9.53 1.65 -21.19
C VAL A 127 8.77 0.33 -21.01
N ARG A 128 8.42 -0.05 -19.78
CA ARG A 128 7.65 -1.28 -19.50
C ARG A 128 6.29 -1.28 -20.18
N LEU A 129 5.55 -0.17 -20.10
CA LEU A 129 4.24 -0.04 -20.75
C LEU A 129 4.33 -0.17 -22.28
N VAL A 130 5.39 0.38 -22.89
CA VAL A 130 5.63 0.25 -24.33
C VAL A 130 5.94 -1.19 -24.71
N ASP A 131 6.75 -1.89 -23.91
CA ASP A 131 7.10 -3.29 -24.18
C ASP A 131 5.89 -4.22 -23.97
N ASP A 132 5.11 -4.02 -22.91
CA ASP A 132 3.85 -4.74 -22.69
C ASP A 132 2.87 -4.48 -23.84
N ALA A 133 2.72 -3.22 -24.28
CA ALA A 133 1.85 -2.88 -25.40
C ALA A 133 2.26 -3.58 -26.69
N LYS A 134 3.56 -3.73 -26.97
CA LYS A 134 4.05 -4.48 -28.15
C LYS A 134 3.73 -5.97 -28.05
N VAL A 135 3.95 -6.57 -26.88
CA VAL A 135 3.71 -8.00 -26.63
C VAL A 135 2.22 -8.34 -26.72
N PHE A 136 1.35 -7.47 -26.17
CA PHE A 136 -0.10 -7.71 -26.10
C PHE A 136 -0.91 -7.02 -27.21
N ALA A 137 -0.28 -6.31 -28.16
CA ALA A 137 -0.97 -5.65 -29.27
C ALA A 137 -1.86 -6.61 -30.10
N ILE A 138 -1.44 -7.87 -30.23
CA ILE A 138 -2.16 -8.90 -30.98
C ILE A 138 -3.30 -9.56 -30.21
N GLN A 139 -3.55 -9.18 -28.95
CA GLN A 139 -4.52 -9.84 -28.09
C GLN A 139 -5.93 -9.87 -28.68
N GLY A 140 -6.41 -8.75 -29.25
CA GLY A 140 -7.73 -8.69 -29.88
C GLY A 140 -7.85 -9.66 -31.05
N PHE A 141 -6.88 -9.62 -31.96
CA PHE A 141 -6.79 -10.56 -33.09
C PHE A 141 -6.73 -12.03 -32.64
N CYS A 142 -5.97 -12.32 -31.57
CA CYS A 142 -5.90 -13.66 -31.00
C CYS A 142 -7.26 -14.13 -30.49
N LYS A 143 -8.03 -13.28 -29.79
CA LYS A 143 -9.37 -13.63 -29.27
C LYS A 143 -10.32 -14.03 -30.40
N ASP A 144 -10.34 -13.27 -31.49
CA ASP A 144 -11.18 -13.56 -32.65
C ASP A 144 -10.79 -14.91 -33.32
N LEU A 145 -9.49 -15.22 -33.37
CA LEU A 145 -9.01 -16.50 -33.92
C LEU A 145 -9.30 -17.71 -33.04
N LEU A 146 -9.61 -17.54 -31.75
CA LEU A 146 -9.93 -18.68 -30.87
C LEU A 146 -11.21 -19.39 -31.32
N GLU A 147 -12.17 -18.67 -31.90
CA GLU A 147 -13.40 -19.26 -32.45
C GLU A 147 -13.08 -20.24 -33.58
N VAL A 148 -12.11 -19.90 -34.44
CA VAL A 148 -11.65 -20.79 -35.52
C VAL A 148 -11.06 -22.08 -34.94
N ALA A 149 -10.26 -21.98 -33.87
CA ALA A 149 -9.70 -23.14 -33.20
C ALA A 149 -10.79 -24.04 -32.58
N ASP A 150 -11.84 -23.44 -32.00
CA ASP A 150 -12.98 -24.18 -31.45
C ASP A 150 -13.75 -24.92 -32.53
N ILE A 151 -14.03 -24.27 -33.67
CA ILE A 151 -14.76 -24.89 -34.79
C ILE A 151 -13.96 -26.08 -35.35
N LEU A 152 -12.63 -25.95 -35.48
CA LEU A 152 -11.78 -27.05 -35.91
C LEU A 152 -11.81 -28.22 -34.91
N ASN A 153 -11.87 -27.94 -33.60
CA ASN A 153 -12.03 -28.99 -32.58
C ASN A 153 -13.37 -29.71 -32.71
N LEU A 154 -14.46 -28.96 -32.92
CA LEU A 154 -15.79 -29.53 -33.15
C LEU A 154 -15.80 -30.42 -34.39
N ALA A 155 -15.17 -29.99 -35.49
CA ALA A 155 -15.10 -30.76 -36.73
C ALA A 155 -14.32 -32.08 -36.57
N ILE A 156 -13.21 -32.07 -35.82
CA ILE A 156 -12.43 -33.29 -35.52
C ILE A 156 -13.22 -34.25 -34.64
N ASN A 157 -13.98 -33.73 -33.67
CA ASN A 157 -14.75 -34.55 -32.75
C ASN A 157 -16.11 -35.04 -33.31
N ALA A 158 -16.52 -34.56 -34.49
CA ALA A 158 -17.82 -34.88 -35.09
C ALA A 158 -17.89 -36.30 -35.69
N VAL A 159 -16.75 -36.96 -35.90
CA VAL A 159 -16.66 -38.27 -36.55
C VAL A 159 -15.95 -39.25 -35.62
N SER A 160 -16.49 -40.45 -35.46
CA SER A 160 -15.86 -41.50 -34.66
C SER A 160 -14.65 -42.13 -35.39
N LYS A 161 -13.72 -42.72 -34.64
CA LYS A 161 -12.55 -43.40 -35.23
C LYS A 161 -12.94 -44.56 -36.15
N GLU A 162 -14.04 -45.25 -35.85
CA GLU A 162 -14.54 -46.38 -36.63
C GLU A 162 -15.08 -45.95 -38.00
N GLU A 163 -15.79 -44.82 -38.07
CA GLU A 163 -16.30 -44.27 -39.34
C GLU A 163 -15.14 -43.80 -40.24
N ILE A 164 -14.10 -43.22 -39.64
CA ILE A 164 -12.88 -42.77 -40.34
C ILE A 164 -12.14 -43.94 -40.97
N GLU A 165 -12.04 -45.07 -40.28
CA GLU A 165 -11.32 -46.25 -40.82
C GLU A 165 -12.07 -46.94 -41.96
N ASN A 166 -13.41 -46.86 -41.97
CA ASN A 166 -14.26 -47.51 -42.97
C ASN A 166 -14.42 -46.71 -44.28
N ASP A 167 -14.22 -45.39 -44.27
CA ASP A 167 -14.32 -44.54 -45.46
C ASP A 167 -13.01 -43.79 -45.73
N LYS A 168 -12.31 -44.19 -46.80
CA LYS A 168 -11.06 -43.55 -47.23
C LYS A 168 -11.21 -42.05 -47.50
N LYS A 169 -12.31 -41.60 -48.12
CA LYS A 169 -12.52 -40.16 -48.41
C LYS A 169 -12.73 -39.38 -47.12
N LEU A 170 -13.47 -39.96 -46.17
CA LEU A 170 -13.69 -39.38 -44.85
C LEU A 170 -12.38 -39.28 -44.06
N LYS A 171 -11.53 -40.31 -44.16
CA LYS A 171 -10.17 -40.31 -43.60
C LYS A 171 -9.29 -39.20 -44.18
N ASP A 172 -9.22 -39.09 -45.50
CA ASP A 172 -8.43 -38.06 -46.16
C ASP A 172 -8.91 -36.64 -45.74
N LEU A 173 -10.22 -36.44 -45.59
CA LEU A 173 -10.80 -35.19 -45.10
C LEU A 173 -10.46 -34.92 -43.62
N TYR A 174 -10.63 -35.93 -42.75
CA TYR A 174 -10.30 -35.85 -41.33
C TYR A 174 -8.82 -35.48 -41.12
N ASP A 175 -7.92 -36.15 -41.83
CA ASP A 175 -6.49 -35.88 -41.80
C ASP A 175 -6.19 -34.43 -42.24
N GLY A 176 -6.88 -33.93 -43.27
CA GLY A 176 -6.77 -32.54 -43.71
C GLY A 176 -7.17 -31.51 -42.64
N ILE A 177 -8.25 -31.78 -41.90
CA ILE A 177 -8.71 -30.91 -40.79
C ILE A 177 -7.71 -30.97 -39.63
N VAL A 178 -7.22 -32.16 -39.26
CA VAL A 178 -6.20 -32.34 -38.22
C VAL A 178 -4.89 -31.60 -38.57
N MET A 179 -4.46 -31.68 -39.83
CA MET A 179 -3.29 -30.92 -40.31
C MET A 179 -3.52 -29.41 -40.20
N THR A 180 -4.71 -28.93 -40.55
CA THR A 180 -5.08 -27.51 -40.46
C THR A 180 -5.04 -27.01 -39.02
N LYS A 181 -5.62 -27.75 -38.06
CA LYS A 181 -5.53 -27.45 -36.63
C LYS A 181 -4.08 -27.45 -36.15
N THR A 182 -3.27 -28.40 -36.60
CA THR A 182 -1.84 -28.50 -36.21
C THR A 182 -1.06 -27.27 -36.67
N VAL A 183 -1.28 -26.80 -37.90
CA VAL A 183 -0.66 -25.58 -38.43
C VAL A 183 -1.13 -24.34 -37.65
N LEU A 184 -2.41 -24.26 -37.31
CA LEU A 184 -2.97 -23.17 -36.51
C LEU A 184 -2.30 -23.11 -35.12
N LEU A 185 -2.26 -24.23 -34.39
CA LEU A 185 -1.64 -24.29 -33.06
C LEU A 185 -0.13 -24.01 -33.10
N LYS A 186 0.57 -24.46 -34.13
CA LYS A 186 1.99 -24.12 -34.35
C LYS A 186 2.16 -22.61 -34.55
N THR A 187 1.24 -21.97 -35.28
CA THR A 187 1.24 -20.52 -35.49
C THR A 187 0.94 -19.78 -34.19
N PHE A 188 -0.05 -20.24 -33.41
CA PHE A 188 -0.35 -19.69 -32.09
C PHE A 188 0.89 -19.71 -31.18
N ASN A 189 1.56 -20.86 -31.06
CA ASN A 189 2.74 -21.01 -30.22
C ASN A 189 3.89 -20.08 -30.66
N LYS A 190 4.11 -19.92 -31.97
CA LYS A 190 5.11 -18.97 -32.51
C LYS A 190 4.87 -17.53 -32.03
N HIS A 191 3.61 -17.14 -31.82
CA HIS A 191 3.21 -15.82 -31.34
C HIS A 191 2.95 -15.79 -29.82
N GLY A 192 3.39 -16.80 -29.07
CA GLY A 192 3.22 -16.87 -27.62
C GLY A 192 1.81 -17.20 -27.14
N LEU A 193 0.89 -17.56 -28.05
CA LEU A 193 -0.45 -18.00 -27.74
C LEU A 193 -0.46 -19.52 -27.50
N VAL A 194 -0.81 -19.96 -26.30
CA VAL A 194 -0.71 -21.36 -25.87
C VAL A 194 -2.07 -21.84 -25.35
N PRO A 195 -2.54 -23.04 -25.74
CA PRO A 195 -3.76 -23.62 -25.19
C PRO A 195 -3.55 -24.02 -23.71
N VAL A 196 -4.57 -23.79 -22.90
CA VAL A 196 -4.63 -24.13 -21.47
C VAL A 196 -5.73 -25.16 -21.30
N ASN A 197 -5.34 -26.43 -21.13
CA ASN A 197 -6.27 -27.55 -20.89
C ASN A 197 -6.02 -28.15 -19.49
N PRO A 198 -6.55 -27.52 -18.43
CA PRO A 198 -6.20 -27.81 -17.05
C PRO A 198 -6.95 -29.02 -16.47
N GLU A 199 -7.16 -30.07 -17.26
CA GLU A 199 -7.91 -31.25 -16.82
C GLU A 199 -7.13 -32.03 -15.76
N GLY A 200 -7.75 -32.27 -14.61
CA GLY A 200 -7.11 -32.87 -13.44
C GLY A 200 -6.18 -31.94 -12.66
N GLU A 201 -6.01 -30.69 -13.10
CA GLU A 201 -5.29 -29.66 -12.35
C GLU A 201 -6.18 -29.08 -11.24
N LYS A 202 -5.56 -28.41 -10.27
CA LYS A 202 -6.30 -27.69 -9.24
C LYS A 202 -7.00 -26.48 -9.86
N PHE A 203 -8.25 -26.23 -9.46
CA PHE A 203 -8.97 -25.03 -9.90
C PHE A 203 -8.25 -23.76 -9.42
N ASP A 204 -8.08 -22.79 -10.31
CA ASP A 204 -7.51 -21.47 -10.03
C ASP A 204 -8.43 -20.41 -10.64
N PRO A 205 -9.14 -19.62 -9.82
CA PRO A 205 -10.07 -18.59 -10.29
C PRO A 205 -9.41 -17.53 -11.20
N ASN A 206 -8.10 -17.34 -11.12
CA ASN A 206 -7.39 -16.36 -11.95
C ASN A 206 -7.14 -16.86 -13.38
N LEU A 207 -7.21 -18.18 -13.60
CA LEU A 207 -6.92 -18.83 -14.88
C LEU A 207 -8.13 -19.57 -15.47
N HIS A 208 -9.08 -19.97 -14.63
CA HIS A 208 -10.16 -20.89 -14.94
C HIS A 208 -11.53 -20.31 -14.56
N GLU A 209 -12.54 -20.57 -15.39
CA GLU A 209 -13.94 -20.19 -15.18
C GLU A 209 -14.74 -21.44 -14.80
N ALA A 210 -15.24 -21.54 -13.57
CA ALA A 210 -16.08 -22.66 -13.15
C ALA A 210 -17.50 -22.50 -13.73
N VAL A 211 -17.90 -23.39 -14.64
CA VAL A 211 -19.22 -23.35 -15.30
C VAL A 211 -20.24 -24.34 -14.71
N PHE A 212 -19.78 -25.41 -14.07
CA PHE A 212 -20.64 -26.36 -13.36
C PHE A 212 -19.86 -27.15 -12.29
N GLN A 213 -20.57 -27.89 -11.45
CA GLN A 213 -19.99 -28.79 -10.46
C GLN A 213 -20.18 -30.25 -10.86
N VAL A 214 -19.15 -31.08 -10.68
CA VAL A 214 -19.20 -32.53 -10.91
C VAL A 214 -19.47 -33.25 -9.58
N PRO A 215 -20.54 -34.06 -9.47
CA PRO A 215 -20.82 -34.84 -8.27
C PRO A 215 -19.64 -35.75 -7.90
N LYS A 216 -19.37 -35.88 -6.61
CA LYS A 216 -18.21 -36.64 -6.12
C LYS A 216 -18.25 -38.12 -6.49
N GLU A 217 -19.43 -38.68 -6.70
CA GLU A 217 -19.61 -40.07 -7.16
C GLU A 217 -19.00 -40.30 -8.55
N GLN A 218 -18.87 -39.25 -9.36
CA GLN A 218 -18.26 -39.28 -10.70
C GLN A 218 -16.81 -38.79 -10.69
N ALA A 219 -16.25 -38.43 -9.52
CA ALA A 219 -14.92 -37.85 -9.43
C ALA A 219 -13.81 -38.88 -9.68
N THR A 220 -12.98 -38.62 -10.69
CA THR A 220 -11.72 -39.35 -10.93
C THR A 220 -10.51 -38.63 -10.32
N VAL A 221 -10.69 -37.37 -9.92
CA VAL A 221 -9.63 -36.48 -9.39
C VAL A 221 -10.02 -35.97 -7.99
N PRO A 222 -9.08 -35.38 -7.21
CA PRO A 222 -9.37 -34.94 -5.84
C PRO A 222 -10.38 -33.79 -5.77
N SER A 223 -11.04 -33.59 -4.63
CA SER A 223 -11.88 -32.40 -4.39
C SER A 223 -11.09 -31.09 -4.63
N GLU A 224 -11.77 -30.03 -5.05
CA GLU A 224 -11.19 -28.74 -5.53
C GLU A 224 -10.44 -28.81 -6.87
N HIS A 225 -10.34 -29.97 -7.52
CA HIS A 225 -9.71 -30.09 -8.84
C HIS A 225 -10.74 -30.04 -9.96
N ILE A 226 -10.23 -29.73 -11.15
CA ILE A 226 -10.98 -29.70 -12.39
C ILE A 226 -11.22 -31.12 -12.84
N ALA A 227 -12.48 -31.57 -12.76
CA ALA A 227 -12.88 -32.89 -13.23
C ALA A 227 -13.14 -32.94 -14.74
N HIS A 228 -13.54 -31.82 -15.33
CA HIS A 228 -13.83 -31.76 -16.76
C HIS A 228 -13.53 -30.37 -17.32
N VAL A 229 -13.00 -30.31 -18.54
CA VAL A 229 -12.81 -29.06 -19.27
C VAL A 229 -13.85 -28.96 -20.37
N ALA A 230 -14.87 -28.14 -20.16
CA ALA A 230 -15.94 -27.92 -21.13
C ALA A 230 -15.45 -27.11 -22.35
N LYS A 231 -14.56 -26.15 -22.10
CA LYS A 231 -13.94 -25.33 -23.15
C LYS A 231 -12.50 -25.02 -22.79
N ILE A 232 -11.57 -25.38 -23.67
CA ILE A 232 -10.14 -25.13 -23.49
C ILE A 232 -9.86 -23.62 -23.42
N GLY A 233 -9.00 -23.19 -22.50
CA GLY A 233 -8.54 -21.82 -22.37
C GLY A 233 -7.35 -21.51 -23.27
N TYR A 234 -6.95 -20.24 -23.34
CA TYR A 234 -5.74 -19.80 -24.04
C TYR A 234 -5.05 -18.67 -23.28
N SER A 235 -3.72 -18.75 -23.23
CA SER A 235 -2.86 -17.72 -22.66
C SER A 235 -1.94 -17.12 -23.72
N LEU A 236 -1.76 -15.79 -23.70
CA LEU A 236 -0.82 -15.08 -24.54
C LEU A 236 0.35 -14.63 -23.65
N HIS A 237 1.56 -15.14 -23.92
CA HIS A 237 2.75 -14.86 -23.11
C HIS A 237 2.53 -15.05 -21.60
N GLY A 238 1.77 -16.08 -21.22
CA GLY A 238 1.44 -16.40 -19.82
C GLY A 238 0.21 -15.69 -19.26
N ARG A 239 -0.35 -14.67 -19.92
CA ARG A 239 -1.60 -14.01 -19.49
C ARG A 239 -2.81 -14.71 -20.08
N PRO A 240 -3.83 -15.12 -19.30
CA PRO A 240 -5.06 -15.68 -19.85
C PRO A 240 -5.80 -14.64 -20.70
N ILE A 241 -6.07 -14.98 -21.97
CA ILE A 241 -6.93 -14.16 -22.85
C ILE A 241 -8.33 -14.74 -22.98
N ARG A 242 -8.46 -16.05 -22.76
CA ARG A 242 -9.71 -16.78 -22.57
C ARG A 242 -9.49 -17.83 -21.48
N PRO A 243 -10.14 -17.71 -20.31
CA PRO A 243 -10.02 -18.73 -19.27
C PRO A 243 -10.58 -20.07 -19.77
N ALA A 244 -10.07 -21.17 -19.23
CA ALA A 244 -10.66 -22.48 -19.50
C ALA A 244 -12.00 -22.58 -18.75
N GLN A 245 -13.06 -23.00 -19.43
CA GLN A 245 -14.34 -23.27 -18.80
C GLN A 245 -14.34 -24.70 -18.27
N VAL A 246 -14.50 -24.84 -16.97
CA VAL A 246 -14.23 -26.08 -16.25
C VAL A 246 -15.36 -26.49 -15.33
N GLY A 247 -15.54 -27.80 -15.19
CA GLY A 247 -16.34 -28.44 -14.16
C GLY A 247 -15.47 -28.80 -12.97
N VAL A 248 -15.76 -28.25 -11.79
CA VAL A 248 -14.99 -28.49 -10.56
C VAL A 248 -15.73 -29.51 -9.69
N ILE A 249 -15.02 -30.39 -9.00
CA ILE A 249 -15.68 -31.37 -8.11
C ILE A 249 -16.40 -30.66 -6.96
N GLU A 250 -17.65 -31.06 -6.73
CA GLU A 250 -18.45 -30.59 -5.60
C GLU A 250 -17.71 -30.77 -4.28
N LEU A 251 -17.58 -29.67 -3.53
CA LEU A 251 -16.98 -29.68 -2.21
C LEU A 251 -17.89 -30.44 -1.24
N THR A 252 -17.39 -31.54 -0.67
CA THR A 252 -18.06 -32.14 0.49
C THR A 252 -17.83 -31.24 1.70
N LEU A 253 -18.78 -30.38 2.02
CA LEU A 253 -18.88 -29.85 3.39
C LEU A 253 -19.00 -31.06 4.31
N GLN A 254 -17.98 -31.32 5.14
CA GLN A 254 -18.09 -32.36 6.17
C GLN A 254 -19.39 -32.14 6.94
N LYS A 255 -20.25 -33.15 6.95
CA LYS A 255 -21.57 -33.16 7.61
C LYS A 255 -21.49 -33.10 9.14
N SER A 256 -20.49 -32.43 9.71
CA SER A 256 -20.40 -32.16 11.15
C SER A 256 -21.29 -30.99 11.60
N PHE A 257 -21.86 -30.20 10.68
CA PHE A 257 -22.72 -29.05 11.04
C PHE A 257 -24.22 -29.35 11.10
N ARG A 258 -24.71 -30.53 10.69
CA ARG A 258 -26.17 -30.80 10.65
C ARG A 258 -26.73 -31.47 11.91
N PHE A 259 -25.93 -31.76 12.93
CA PHE A 259 -26.44 -32.38 14.17
C PHE A 259 -26.97 -31.37 15.20
N VAL A 260 -26.54 -30.10 15.18
CA VAL A 260 -26.87 -29.17 16.29
C VAL A 260 -28.13 -28.31 16.07
N MET A 261 -28.65 -28.17 14.85
CA MET A 261 -29.82 -27.30 14.60
C MET A 261 -31.17 -28.02 14.49
N SER A 262 -31.26 -29.34 14.71
CA SER A 262 -32.53 -30.08 14.57
C SER A 262 -33.29 -30.35 15.86
N LYS A 263 -32.82 -29.88 17.02
CA LYS A 263 -33.54 -30.10 18.30
C LYS A 263 -34.25 -28.89 18.90
N GLU A 264 -33.97 -27.67 18.47
CA GLU A 264 -34.51 -26.48 19.16
C GLU A 264 -35.54 -25.67 18.38
N MET A 265 -35.95 -26.06 17.17
CA MET A 265 -36.93 -25.29 16.39
C MET A 265 -38.01 -26.13 15.69
N THR A 266 -38.49 -27.17 16.37
CA THR A 266 -39.73 -27.87 15.98
C THR A 266 -40.69 -27.96 17.15
N GLN A 267 -41.07 -26.83 17.74
CA GLN A 267 -42.34 -26.66 18.42
C GLN A 267 -42.86 -25.25 18.11
N GLU A 268 -44.13 -25.19 17.68
CA GLU A 268 -44.96 -23.99 17.57
C GLU A 268 -44.70 -23.04 16.39
N ILE A 269 -45.42 -23.24 15.29
CA ILE A 269 -46.65 -22.49 14.94
C ILE A 269 -47.08 -22.91 13.53
N GLU A 270 -48.15 -23.70 13.48
CA GLU A 270 -49.02 -23.85 12.31
C GLU A 270 -49.89 -22.58 12.16
N GLY A 271 -50.07 -22.09 10.92
CA GLY A 271 -51.28 -21.34 10.57
C GLY A 271 -51.11 -20.02 9.80
N LYS A 272 -51.44 -20.10 8.49
CA LYS A 272 -52.21 -19.14 7.66
C LYS A 272 -51.54 -17.89 7.04
N GLU A 273 -51.45 -17.98 5.70
CA GLU A 273 -51.90 -17.03 4.64
C GLU A 273 -51.48 -15.53 4.66
N SER A 274 -50.61 -15.17 3.69
CA SER A 274 -50.80 -14.26 2.52
C SER A 274 -51.36 -12.80 2.68
N PRO A 275 -51.20 -11.88 1.69
CA PRO A 275 -50.21 -10.80 1.77
C PRO A 275 -50.77 -9.39 1.53
N SER A 276 -50.16 -8.34 2.12
CA SER A 276 -50.26 -6.97 1.59
C SER A 276 -49.34 -5.96 2.30
N GLU A 277 -48.63 -5.19 1.47
CA GLU A 277 -48.13 -3.82 1.68
C GLU A 277 -46.90 -3.58 2.56
N VAL A 278 -45.79 -3.32 1.86
CA VAL A 278 -44.52 -2.79 2.31
C VAL A 278 -44.73 -1.35 2.83
N LYS A 279 -44.55 -1.15 4.15
CA LYS A 279 -44.39 0.18 4.75
C LYS A 279 -42.97 0.37 5.24
N ASN A 280 -42.43 1.53 4.86
CA ASN A 280 -41.10 2.07 5.10
C ASN A 280 -40.48 1.71 6.45
N PHE A 281 -39.29 1.11 6.39
CA PHE A 281 -38.38 0.93 7.52
C PHE A 281 -37.82 2.31 7.92
N SER A 282 -38.37 2.88 8.98
CA SER A 282 -37.66 3.86 9.80
C SER A 282 -36.77 3.05 10.75
N THR A 283 -35.46 3.13 10.56
CA THR A 283 -34.46 2.46 11.40
C THR A 283 -34.39 3.15 12.76
N ASP A 284 -35.08 2.58 13.74
CA ASP A 284 -34.92 2.96 15.15
C ASP A 284 -33.54 2.50 15.63
N LYS A 285 -32.69 3.46 16.00
CA LYS A 285 -31.23 3.32 16.26
C LYS A 285 -30.85 2.54 17.53
N ASN A 286 -31.73 1.72 18.12
CA ASN A 286 -31.51 1.13 19.44
C ASN A 286 -31.39 -0.41 19.48
N GLU A 287 -31.22 -1.10 18.34
CA GLU A 287 -31.02 -2.56 18.32
C GLU A 287 -29.59 -3.04 18.01
N ILE A 288 -28.63 -2.16 17.73
CA ILE A 288 -27.23 -2.57 17.51
C ILE A 288 -26.48 -2.85 18.83
N ASP A 289 -26.94 -2.31 19.97
CA ASP A 289 -26.25 -2.42 21.26
C ASP A 289 -26.64 -3.66 22.12
N LYS A 290 -27.12 -4.74 21.50
CA LYS A 290 -27.46 -5.99 22.23
C LYS A 290 -26.74 -7.23 21.72
N ILE A 291 -25.45 -7.11 21.40
CA ILE A 291 -24.57 -8.28 21.22
C ILE A 291 -24.09 -8.74 22.62
N PRO A 292 -24.42 -9.97 23.08
CA PRO A 292 -23.94 -10.46 24.36
C PRO A 292 -22.42 -10.64 24.35
N LYS A 293 -21.75 -10.14 25.39
CA LYS A 293 -20.34 -10.44 25.69
C LYS A 293 -20.21 -11.93 26.02
N SER A 294 -19.91 -12.78 25.04
CA SER A 294 -19.62 -14.19 25.30
C SER A 294 -18.16 -14.34 25.76
N GLU A 295 -17.97 -14.74 27.02
CA GLU A 295 -16.67 -15.17 27.58
C GLU A 295 -16.21 -16.54 27.04
N ASP A 296 -16.93 -17.11 26.06
CA ASP A 296 -16.59 -18.40 25.47
C ASP A 296 -15.47 -18.23 24.41
N SER A 297 -14.27 -18.72 24.72
CA SER A 297 -13.12 -18.71 23.81
C SER A 297 -13.29 -19.68 22.63
N THR A 298 -14.33 -20.52 22.64
CA THR A 298 -14.61 -21.49 21.58
C THR A 298 -15.68 -20.98 20.60
N ILE A 299 -15.26 -20.65 19.39
CA ILE A 299 -16.16 -20.40 18.25
C ILE A 299 -16.06 -21.61 17.33
N GLY A 300 -16.90 -22.62 17.59
CA GLY A 300 -16.60 -23.98 17.13
C GLY A 300 -15.36 -24.53 17.85
N ASN A 301 -14.87 -25.71 17.45
CA ASN A 301 -13.73 -26.40 18.09
C ASN A 301 -12.36 -25.66 18.00
N VAL A 302 -12.33 -24.34 17.85
CA VAL A 302 -11.12 -23.53 17.67
C VAL A 302 -10.80 -22.77 18.97
N ASP A 303 -9.64 -23.03 19.55
CA ASP A 303 -9.10 -22.32 20.72
C ASP A 303 -8.24 -21.15 20.25
N LEU A 304 -8.85 -19.95 20.18
CA LEU A 304 -8.17 -18.74 19.71
C LEU A 304 -7.06 -18.29 20.67
N ASP A 305 -7.26 -18.46 21.99
CA ASP A 305 -6.30 -17.99 22.99
C ASP A 305 -4.99 -18.79 22.90
N ARG A 306 -5.08 -20.11 22.67
CA ARG A 306 -3.90 -20.96 22.40
C ARG A 306 -3.16 -20.56 21.12
N TRP A 307 -3.88 -20.18 20.06
CA TRP A 307 -3.25 -19.69 18.84
C TRP A 307 -2.58 -18.34 19.04
N ILE A 308 -3.20 -17.42 19.79
CA ILE A 308 -2.61 -16.13 20.16
C ILE A 308 -1.29 -16.35 20.90
N GLU A 309 -1.27 -17.16 21.97
CA GLU A 309 -0.06 -17.43 22.74
C GLU A 309 1.07 -18.00 21.87
N LYS A 310 0.73 -18.86 20.90
CA LYS A 310 1.70 -19.41 19.95
C LYS A 310 2.25 -18.33 19.01
N VAL A 311 1.38 -17.51 18.42
CA VAL A 311 1.79 -16.50 17.43
C VAL A 311 2.54 -15.34 18.10
N GLU A 312 2.20 -14.96 19.33
CA GLU A 312 2.94 -13.97 20.14
C GLU A 312 4.42 -14.34 20.32
N GLN A 313 4.77 -15.63 20.25
CA GLN A 313 6.15 -16.12 20.24
C GLN A 313 6.81 -16.08 18.84
N CYS A 314 6.24 -15.34 17.89
CA CYS A 314 6.66 -15.27 16.48
C CYS A 314 6.69 -16.65 15.80
N LYS A 315 5.69 -17.50 16.08
CA LYS A 315 5.54 -18.84 15.46
C LYS A 315 4.27 -18.88 14.61
N TYR A 316 4.42 -19.21 13.33
CA TYR A 316 3.26 -19.37 12.45
C TYR A 316 2.41 -20.61 12.76
N LEU A 317 1.12 -20.54 12.43
CA LEU A 317 0.16 -21.63 12.56
C LEU A 317 0.40 -22.71 11.50
N ILE A 318 -0.04 -23.95 11.74
CA ILE A 318 -0.01 -24.97 10.67
C ILE A 318 -1.03 -24.61 9.59
N GLU A 319 -0.90 -25.20 8.40
CA GLU A 319 -1.72 -24.85 7.22
C GLU A 319 -3.24 -24.97 7.50
N GLU A 320 -3.66 -26.05 8.18
CA GLU A 320 -5.07 -26.31 8.52
C GLU A 320 -5.64 -25.28 9.52
N ASP A 321 -4.85 -24.91 10.53
CA ASP A 321 -5.20 -23.90 11.52
C ASP A 321 -5.33 -22.52 10.83
N MET A 322 -4.38 -22.18 9.96
CA MET A 322 -4.41 -20.91 9.22
C MET A 322 -5.61 -20.83 8.27
N LYS A 323 -5.93 -21.92 7.56
CA LYS A 323 -7.15 -22.02 6.74
C LYS A 323 -8.41 -21.80 7.58
N SER A 324 -8.47 -22.42 8.76
CA SER A 324 -9.61 -22.30 9.67
C SER A 324 -9.76 -20.87 10.20
N LEU A 325 -8.65 -20.20 10.54
CA LEU A 325 -8.64 -18.78 10.91
C LEU A 325 -9.12 -17.90 9.76
N CYS A 326 -8.59 -18.07 8.54
CA CYS A 326 -9.04 -17.29 7.38
C CYS A 326 -10.53 -17.46 7.12
N ASN A 327 -11.07 -18.68 7.17
CA ASN A 327 -12.49 -18.94 6.98
C ASN A 327 -13.36 -18.26 8.05
N LEU A 328 -12.92 -18.29 9.32
CA LEU A 328 -13.60 -17.60 10.42
C LEU A 328 -13.62 -16.09 10.19
N VAL A 329 -12.48 -15.51 9.80
CA VAL A 329 -12.36 -14.07 9.51
C VAL A 329 -13.23 -13.68 8.31
N VAL A 330 -13.15 -14.42 7.19
CA VAL A 330 -13.98 -14.23 6.00
C VAL A 330 -15.46 -14.15 6.38
N THR A 331 -15.97 -15.12 7.14
CA THR A 331 -17.38 -15.17 7.59
C THR A 331 -17.80 -13.91 8.35
N ARG A 332 -16.87 -13.28 9.09
CA ARG A 332 -17.14 -12.03 9.80
C ARG A 332 -17.06 -10.82 8.89
N LEU A 333 -16.02 -10.75 8.05
CA LEU A 333 -15.83 -9.65 7.11
C LEU A 333 -16.95 -9.54 6.08
N GLU A 334 -17.54 -10.65 5.66
CA GLU A 334 -18.72 -10.68 4.77
C GLU A 334 -19.93 -9.91 5.32
N ARG A 335 -20.05 -9.79 6.66
CA ARG A 335 -21.15 -9.09 7.33
C ARG A 335 -20.88 -7.61 7.55
N LEU A 336 -19.65 -7.15 7.31
CA LEU A 336 -19.27 -5.75 7.52
C LEU A 336 -19.58 -4.88 6.28
N PRO A 337 -19.86 -3.58 6.47
CA PRO A 337 -19.91 -2.63 5.36
C PRO A 337 -18.50 -2.21 4.89
N ASN A 338 -18.43 -1.48 3.78
CA ASN A 338 -17.16 -0.91 3.27
C ASN A 338 -16.59 0.18 4.17
N ILE A 339 -17.46 0.92 4.88
CA ILE A 339 -17.11 2.00 5.81
C ILE A 339 -17.67 1.64 7.19
N LEU A 340 -16.80 1.54 8.19
CA LEU A 340 -17.20 1.23 9.56
C LEU A 340 -17.44 2.50 10.36
N THR A 341 -18.56 2.59 11.08
CA THR A 341 -18.79 3.67 12.06
C THR A 341 -18.30 3.24 13.43
N LEU A 342 -17.40 4.02 14.03
CA LEU A 342 -16.72 3.68 15.28
C LEU A 342 -16.87 4.82 16.30
N SER A 343 -16.77 4.49 17.58
CA SER A 343 -16.74 5.45 18.69
C SER A 343 -15.32 5.61 19.27
N PRO A 344 -14.97 6.75 19.87
CA PRO A 344 -13.79 6.87 20.72
C PRO A 344 -14.04 6.25 22.11
N PRO A 345 -12.97 5.93 22.88
CA PRO A 345 -11.58 6.08 22.52
C PRO A 345 -11.12 5.03 21.49
N ALA A 346 -10.21 5.42 20.60
CA ALA A 346 -9.62 4.55 19.58
C ALA A 346 -8.17 4.92 19.31
N THR A 347 -7.36 3.94 18.91
CA THR A 347 -5.94 4.08 18.58
C THR A 347 -5.76 3.76 17.11
N ILE A 348 -5.37 4.74 16.32
CA ILE A 348 -5.12 4.58 14.88
C ILE A 348 -3.67 4.17 14.67
N CYS A 349 -3.47 3.12 13.89
CA CYS A 349 -2.18 2.51 13.56
C CYS A 349 -1.97 2.53 12.05
N GLY A 350 -0.82 3.03 11.60
CA GLY A 350 -0.42 3.01 10.19
C GLY A 350 0.24 1.69 9.78
N ASP A 351 1.07 1.77 8.74
CA ASP A 351 1.76 0.64 8.12
C ASP A 351 2.62 -0.16 9.11
N ILE A 352 2.67 -1.49 8.93
CA ILE A 352 3.43 -2.43 9.78
C ILE A 352 4.44 -3.26 8.97
N HIS A 353 4.08 -3.70 7.76
CA HIS A 353 4.99 -4.36 6.81
C HIS A 353 5.81 -5.53 7.38
N GLY A 354 5.15 -6.52 8.01
CA GLY A 354 5.79 -7.73 8.49
C GLY A 354 6.85 -7.52 9.59
N GLN A 355 6.86 -6.37 10.25
CA GLN A 355 7.75 -6.04 11.36
C GLN A 355 7.17 -6.53 12.70
N PHE A 356 7.02 -7.85 12.84
CA PHE A 356 6.32 -8.50 13.97
C PHE A 356 6.74 -7.98 15.36
N TYR A 357 8.04 -7.89 15.65
CA TYR A 357 8.53 -7.41 16.95
C TYR A 357 8.17 -5.94 17.20
N ASP A 358 8.16 -5.12 16.16
CA ASP A 358 7.77 -3.72 16.25
C ASP A 358 6.24 -3.59 16.41
N LEU A 359 5.44 -4.54 15.90
CA LEU A 359 4.01 -4.66 16.20
C LEU A 359 3.75 -5.01 17.68
N ILE A 360 4.54 -5.90 18.27
CA ILE A 360 4.44 -6.16 19.72
C ILE A 360 4.76 -4.88 20.51
N ARG A 361 5.82 -4.15 20.11
CA ARG A 361 6.17 -2.88 20.74
C ARG A 361 5.07 -1.81 20.58
N LEU A 362 4.35 -1.82 19.46
CA LEU A 362 3.17 -0.98 19.26
C LEU A 362 2.09 -1.26 20.31
N PHE A 363 1.78 -2.53 20.58
CA PHE A 363 0.83 -2.89 21.64
C PHE A 363 1.34 -2.55 23.04
N GLU A 364 2.64 -2.70 23.32
CA GLU A 364 3.22 -2.21 24.59
C GLU A 364 3.07 -0.69 24.76
N THR A 365 3.10 0.06 23.66
CA THR A 365 2.98 1.52 23.65
C THR A 365 1.53 1.98 23.78
N GLY A 366 0.62 1.37 23.01
CA GLY A 366 -0.81 1.75 23.02
C GLY A 366 -1.64 1.11 24.14
N GLY A 367 -1.14 0.04 24.76
CA GLY A 367 -1.82 -0.73 25.79
C GLY A 367 -2.36 -2.11 25.33
N PRO A 368 -2.96 -2.88 26.24
CA PRO A 368 -3.48 -4.20 25.92
C PRO A 368 -4.68 -4.13 24.97
N VAL A 369 -4.70 -4.98 23.95
CA VAL A 369 -5.77 -5.05 22.94
C VAL A 369 -7.17 -5.25 23.54
N LYS A 370 -7.28 -6.07 24.60
CA LYS A 370 -8.55 -6.32 25.29
C LYS A 370 -9.17 -5.08 25.95
N ASP A 371 -8.36 -4.06 26.25
CA ASP A 371 -8.75 -2.88 27.02
C ASP A 371 -8.95 -1.64 26.12
N GLY A 372 -8.57 -1.69 24.84
CA GLY A 372 -8.64 -0.55 23.92
C GLY A 372 -9.01 -0.92 22.49
N LYS A 373 -9.52 0.06 21.73
CA LYS A 373 -9.87 -0.09 20.31
C LYS A 373 -8.70 0.33 19.42
N TYR A 374 -8.28 -0.53 18.51
CA TYR A 374 -7.22 -0.34 17.53
C TYR A 374 -7.79 -0.35 16.12
N ILE A 375 -7.40 0.63 15.32
CA ILE A 375 -7.79 0.77 13.91
C ILE A 375 -6.52 0.72 13.08
N PHE A 376 -6.28 -0.40 12.41
CA PHE A 376 -5.13 -0.59 11.55
C PHE A 376 -5.47 -0.18 10.12
N LEU A 377 -4.76 0.83 9.60
CA LEU A 377 -5.09 1.47 8.33
C LEU A 377 -4.76 0.63 7.09
N GLY A 378 -3.84 -0.33 7.18
CA GLY A 378 -3.46 -1.21 6.07
C GLY A 378 -1.95 -1.52 6.07
N ASP A 379 -1.48 -2.18 5.02
CA ASP A 379 -0.07 -2.54 4.78
C ASP A 379 0.56 -3.33 5.94
N TYR A 380 -0.02 -4.50 6.22
CA TYR A 380 0.40 -5.43 7.26
C TYR A 380 1.52 -6.35 6.79
N VAL A 381 1.51 -6.68 5.50
CA VAL A 381 2.39 -7.66 4.87
C VAL A 381 3.47 -7.00 3.99
N ASP A 382 4.38 -7.84 3.49
CA ASP A 382 5.51 -7.47 2.64
C ASP A 382 6.58 -6.61 3.34
N ARG A 383 7.76 -6.50 2.71
CA ARG A 383 8.89 -5.63 3.09
C ARG A 383 9.58 -5.95 4.43
N GLY A 384 8.94 -6.68 5.32
CA GLY A 384 9.50 -7.23 6.56
C GLY A 384 9.82 -8.72 6.50
N TYR A 385 10.30 -9.26 7.61
CA TYR A 385 10.72 -10.65 7.74
C TYR A 385 9.58 -11.61 8.13
N TYR A 386 8.51 -11.09 8.74
CA TYR A 386 7.48 -11.87 9.43
C TYR A 386 6.07 -11.43 9.04
N SER A 387 5.81 -11.30 7.74
CA SER A 387 4.50 -10.87 7.23
C SER A 387 3.39 -11.85 7.64
N LEU A 388 3.68 -13.15 7.62
CA LEU A 388 2.72 -14.18 7.99
C LEU A 388 2.36 -14.10 9.47
N GLU A 389 3.34 -14.03 10.37
CA GLU A 389 3.08 -13.93 11.81
C GLU A 389 2.38 -12.62 12.16
N THR A 390 2.78 -11.51 11.53
CA THR A 390 2.16 -10.19 11.70
C THR A 390 0.70 -10.23 11.31
N LEU A 391 0.38 -10.70 10.10
CA LEU A 391 -1.00 -10.84 9.64
C LEU A 391 -1.77 -11.80 10.55
N THR A 392 -1.21 -12.96 10.87
CA THR A 392 -1.89 -13.97 11.69
C THR A 392 -2.27 -13.42 13.06
N LEU A 393 -1.38 -12.66 13.72
CA LEU A 393 -1.67 -12.04 15.01
C LEU A 393 -2.82 -11.04 14.92
N LEU A 394 -2.81 -10.17 13.91
CA LEU A 394 -3.89 -9.20 13.67
C LEU A 394 -5.22 -9.91 13.40
N LEU A 395 -5.22 -10.97 12.59
CA LEU A 395 -6.41 -11.77 12.31
C LEU A 395 -6.95 -12.49 13.56
N LEU A 396 -6.06 -13.01 14.42
CA LEU A 396 -6.43 -13.62 15.70
C LEU A 396 -7.05 -12.61 16.66
N TYR A 397 -6.47 -11.41 16.78
CA TYR A 397 -7.04 -10.36 17.60
C TYR A 397 -8.37 -9.82 17.04
N PHE A 398 -8.52 -9.68 15.73
CA PHE A 398 -9.80 -9.39 15.08
C PHE A 398 -10.85 -10.50 15.36
N ALA A 399 -10.44 -11.76 15.30
CA ALA A 399 -11.31 -12.90 15.62
C ALA A 399 -11.66 -12.96 17.12
N ARG A 400 -10.74 -12.62 18.01
CA ARG A 400 -10.94 -12.73 19.46
C ARG A 400 -11.62 -11.52 20.09
N TYR A 401 -11.37 -10.33 19.55
CA TYR A 401 -11.83 -9.04 20.06
C TYR A 401 -12.41 -8.17 18.91
N PRO A 402 -13.54 -8.57 18.31
CA PRO A 402 -14.09 -7.92 17.12
C PRO A 402 -14.46 -6.43 17.31
N ASP A 403 -14.78 -6.01 18.53
CA ASP A 403 -15.11 -4.61 18.85
C ASP A 403 -13.85 -3.75 19.12
N ASN A 404 -12.71 -4.42 19.34
CA ASN A 404 -11.46 -3.79 19.72
C ASN A 404 -10.45 -3.74 18.58
N VAL A 405 -10.45 -4.68 17.63
CA VAL A 405 -9.49 -4.68 16.52
C VAL A 405 -10.21 -4.51 15.21
N ILE A 406 -9.93 -3.41 14.54
CA ILE A 406 -10.46 -3.06 13.23
C ILE A 406 -9.32 -3.10 12.22
N LEU A 407 -9.52 -3.85 11.14
CA LEU A 407 -8.54 -4.00 10.06
C LEU A 407 -9.11 -3.39 8.78
N LEU A 408 -8.46 -2.35 8.27
CA LEU A 408 -8.77 -1.75 6.98
C LEU A 408 -7.85 -2.30 5.88
N ARG A 409 -8.31 -2.24 4.64
CA ARG A 409 -7.55 -2.73 3.49
C ARG A 409 -6.43 -1.75 3.13
N GLY A 410 -5.19 -2.24 3.03
CA GLY A 410 -4.09 -1.52 2.39
C GLY A 410 -3.88 -1.94 0.94
N ASN A 411 -2.91 -1.32 0.25
CA ASN A 411 -2.57 -1.72 -1.11
C ASN A 411 -1.74 -3.01 -1.16
N HIS A 412 -1.04 -3.35 -0.07
CA HIS A 412 -0.32 -4.62 0.08
C HIS A 412 -1.25 -5.80 0.38
N GLU A 413 -2.44 -5.55 0.92
CA GLU A 413 -3.55 -6.50 1.04
C GLU A 413 -4.28 -6.66 -0.32
N SER A 414 -3.50 -7.05 -1.33
CA SER A 414 -3.94 -7.37 -2.69
C SER A 414 -3.11 -8.51 -3.27
N SER A 415 -3.67 -9.28 -4.18
CA SER A 415 -2.98 -10.45 -4.75
C SER A 415 -1.72 -10.02 -5.50
N ARG A 416 -1.84 -8.99 -6.34
CA ARG A 416 -0.74 -8.52 -7.18
C ARG A 416 0.45 -7.99 -6.39
N ILE A 417 0.20 -7.21 -5.34
CA ILE A 417 1.27 -6.58 -4.55
C ILE A 417 1.91 -7.61 -3.62
N SER A 418 1.10 -8.37 -2.88
CA SER A 418 1.62 -9.41 -1.98
C SER A 418 2.38 -10.53 -2.70
N GLN A 419 2.08 -10.77 -3.98
CA GLN A 419 2.86 -11.68 -4.82
C GLN A 419 4.25 -11.14 -5.16
N GLN A 420 4.39 -9.83 -5.31
CA GLN A 420 5.62 -9.20 -5.79
C GLN A 420 6.57 -8.76 -4.67
N TYR A 421 6.06 -8.41 -3.49
CA TYR A 421 6.84 -7.71 -2.45
C TYR A 421 7.23 -8.56 -1.23
N GLY A 422 6.92 -9.86 -1.25
CA GLY A 422 7.55 -10.85 -0.39
C GLY A 422 6.61 -11.80 0.35
N PHE A 423 5.33 -11.44 0.53
CA PHE A 423 4.40 -12.25 1.32
C PHE A 423 4.11 -13.61 0.68
N TYR A 424 3.90 -13.65 -0.64
CA TYR A 424 3.75 -14.91 -1.37
C TYR A 424 4.95 -15.84 -1.17
N ASP A 425 6.17 -15.31 -1.36
CA ASP A 425 7.40 -16.07 -1.19
C ASP A 425 7.59 -16.55 0.25
N GLU A 426 7.15 -15.75 1.23
CA GLU A 426 7.17 -16.12 2.65
C GLU A 426 6.24 -17.30 2.94
N CYS A 427 5.00 -17.27 2.46
CA CYS A 427 4.07 -18.39 2.58
C CYS A 427 4.59 -19.65 1.87
N GLN A 428 5.05 -19.51 0.62
CA GLN A 428 5.60 -20.61 -0.17
C GLN A 428 6.78 -21.28 0.53
N ARG A 429 7.66 -20.50 1.17
CA ARG A 429 8.83 -21.01 1.91
C ARG A 429 8.45 -21.73 3.20
N LYS A 430 7.46 -21.21 3.95
CA LYS A 430 7.05 -21.75 5.25
C LYS A 430 6.18 -23.01 5.12
N TYR A 431 5.27 -23.04 4.15
CA TYR A 431 4.33 -24.16 3.95
C TYR A 431 4.70 -25.11 2.81
N GLY A 432 5.67 -24.75 1.96
CA GLY A 432 6.04 -25.52 0.77
C GLY A 432 5.07 -25.36 -0.41
N ASN A 433 4.02 -24.55 -0.25
CA ASN A 433 2.99 -24.27 -1.24
C ASN A 433 2.35 -22.88 -1.00
N SER A 434 1.51 -22.42 -1.93
CA SER A 434 0.87 -21.10 -1.88
C SER A 434 -0.59 -21.12 -1.39
N TYR A 435 -1.06 -22.21 -0.74
CA TYR A 435 -2.45 -22.30 -0.28
C TYR A 435 -2.77 -21.31 0.84
N VAL A 436 -1.87 -21.14 1.81
CA VAL A 436 -2.07 -20.15 2.87
C VAL A 436 -2.15 -18.72 2.31
N TRP A 437 -1.27 -18.38 1.36
CA TRP A 437 -1.33 -17.07 0.70
C TRP A 437 -2.68 -16.86 0.00
N ARG A 438 -3.22 -17.86 -0.71
CA ARG A 438 -4.55 -17.76 -1.34
C ARG A 438 -5.65 -17.49 -0.32
N HIS A 439 -5.66 -18.23 0.80
CA HIS A 439 -6.63 -17.99 1.87
C HIS A 439 -6.49 -16.60 2.51
N CYS A 440 -5.27 -16.06 2.61
CA CYS A 440 -5.06 -14.68 3.03
C CYS A 440 -5.56 -13.68 2.00
N VAL A 441 -5.42 -13.95 0.70
CA VAL A 441 -5.98 -13.09 -0.37
C VAL A 441 -7.52 -13.08 -0.32
N ASP A 442 -8.16 -14.21 -0.01
CA ASP A 442 -9.62 -14.26 0.21
C ASP A 442 -10.04 -13.32 1.36
N VAL A 443 -9.26 -13.29 2.45
CA VAL A 443 -9.44 -12.33 3.54
C VAL A 443 -9.23 -10.89 3.07
N PHE A 444 -8.14 -10.63 2.33
CA PHE A 444 -7.79 -9.30 1.84
C PHE A 444 -8.89 -8.67 0.98
N ASN A 445 -9.52 -9.47 0.11
CA ASN A 445 -10.61 -9.02 -0.75
C ASN A 445 -11.85 -8.56 0.05
N LEU A 446 -12.00 -8.98 1.31
CA LEU A 446 -13.16 -8.65 2.13
C LEU A 446 -12.89 -7.58 3.20
N LEU A 447 -11.64 -7.13 3.36
CA LEU A 447 -11.29 -6.08 4.31
C LEU A 447 -12.05 -4.77 4.01
N PRO A 448 -12.65 -4.12 5.02
CA PRO A 448 -13.27 -2.80 4.90
C PRO A 448 -12.31 -1.78 4.28
N ILE A 449 -12.86 -0.84 3.52
CA ILE A 449 -12.09 0.18 2.81
C ILE A 449 -11.68 1.29 3.77
N GLY A 450 -12.60 1.72 4.64
CA GLY A 450 -12.36 2.82 5.58
C GLY A 450 -13.12 2.68 6.90
N ALA A 451 -12.89 3.64 7.79
CA ALA A 451 -13.68 3.83 9.00
C ALA A 451 -13.98 5.31 9.25
N LEU A 452 -15.01 5.59 10.04
CA LEU A 452 -15.44 6.92 10.43
C LEU A 452 -15.65 6.93 11.95
N ILE A 453 -14.82 7.68 12.68
CA ILE A 453 -14.88 7.78 14.14
C ILE A 453 -15.76 8.98 14.53
N GLU A 454 -16.79 8.74 15.33
CA GLU A 454 -17.76 9.76 15.81
C GLU A 454 -18.37 10.61 14.68
N ASN A 455 -18.51 10.05 13.47
CA ASN A 455 -18.94 10.78 12.26
C ASN A 455 -18.08 11.99 11.87
N ASP A 456 -16.83 12.08 12.37
CA ASP A 456 -16.00 13.28 12.21
C ASP A 456 -14.56 12.99 11.72
N ILE A 457 -13.98 11.85 12.12
CA ILE A 457 -12.61 11.49 11.69
C ILE A 457 -12.69 10.35 10.68
N PHE A 458 -12.36 10.64 9.42
CA PHE A 458 -12.35 9.66 8.34
C PHE A 458 -11.00 8.96 8.22
N CYS A 459 -10.98 7.63 8.35
CA CYS A 459 -9.80 6.79 8.30
C CYS A 459 -9.74 5.99 6.99
N ILE A 460 -8.62 6.06 6.29
CA ILE A 460 -8.35 5.33 5.04
C ILE A 460 -6.87 4.96 4.96
N HIS A 461 -6.49 3.92 4.22
CA HIS A 461 -5.07 3.61 4.00
C HIS A 461 -4.36 4.68 3.14
N GLY A 462 -4.86 4.80 1.92
CA GLY A 462 -4.34 5.64 0.86
C GLY A 462 -4.76 7.10 1.06
N GLY A 463 -5.47 7.64 0.09
CA GLY A 463 -5.92 9.02 0.14
C GLY A 463 -7.24 9.19 -0.56
N LEU A 464 -7.45 10.36 -1.16
CA LEU A 464 -8.71 10.70 -1.80
C LEU A 464 -8.73 10.29 -3.28
N SER A 465 -9.93 10.05 -3.82
CA SER A 465 -10.16 9.73 -5.24
C SER A 465 -10.99 10.84 -5.92
N PRO A 466 -10.68 11.23 -7.16
CA PRO A 466 -11.52 12.15 -7.93
C PRO A 466 -12.97 11.65 -8.13
N GLU A 467 -13.17 10.33 -8.09
CA GLU A 467 -14.48 9.68 -8.27
C GLU A 467 -15.28 9.62 -6.96
N ILE A 468 -14.64 9.85 -5.81
CA ILE A 468 -15.23 9.79 -4.47
C ILE A 468 -15.18 11.18 -3.82
N GLN A 469 -16.30 11.90 -3.92
CA GLN A 469 -16.50 13.20 -3.28
C GLN A 469 -17.28 13.09 -1.97
N TYR A 470 -18.03 12.00 -1.78
CA TYR A 470 -18.80 11.71 -0.58
C TYR A 470 -18.43 10.33 -0.02
N ILE A 471 -18.29 10.21 1.30
CA ILE A 471 -17.97 8.97 2.01
C ILE A 471 -19.03 7.89 1.70
N ASP A 472 -20.31 8.27 1.57
CA ASP A 472 -21.39 7.35 1.21
C ASP A 472 -21.17 6.63 -0.13
N GLN A 473 -20.39 7.22 -1.06
CA GLN A 473 -20.06 6.55 -2.32
C GLN A 473 -19.23 5.28 -2.09
N LEU A 474 -18.48 5.18 -0.99
CA LEU A 474 -17.75 3.95 -0.65
C LEU A 474 -18.70 2.77 -0.50
N LEU A 475 -19.95 2.97 -0.05
CA LEU A 475 -20.93 1.89 0.10
C LEU A 475 -21.29 1.20 -1.22
N THR A 476 -21.07 1.87 -2.36
CA THR A 476 -21.37 1.34 -3.69
C THR A 476 -20.22 0.55 -4.33
N ILE A 477 -19.02 0.60 -3.75
CA ILE A 477 -17.84 -0.09 -4.27
C ILE A 477 -17.99 -1.59 -4.01
N ASN A 478 -17.80 -2.44 -5.03
CA ASN A 478 -17.61 -3.86 -4.78
C ASN A 478 -16.20 -4.07 -4.21
N ARG A 479 -16.08 -4.28 -2.88
CA ARG A 479 -14.76 -4.54 -2.28
C ARG A 479 -14.25 -5.95 -2.54
N ASN A 480 -15.15 -6.93 -2.75
CA ASN A 480 -14.85 -8.36 -2.87
C ASN A 480 -14.26 -8.72 -4.24
N GLU A 481 -13.11 -8.12 -4.53
CA GLU A 481 -12.29 -8.33 -5.71
C GLU A 481 -10.84 -7.96 -5.36
N ASP A 482 -9.91 -8.39 -6.21
CA ASP A 482 -8.54 -7.89 -6.10
C ASP A 482 -8.50 -6.40 -6.48
N VAL A 483 -7.52 -5.67 -5.94
CA VAL A 483 -7.44 -4.22 -6.15
C VAL A 483 -7.21 -3.92 -7.64
N PRO A 484 -8.13 -3.18 -8.31
CA PRO A 484 -8.00 -2.88 -9.73
C PRO A 484 -6.81 -1.96 -10.03
N MET A 485 -6.47 -1.84 -11.32
CA MET A 485 -5.35 -0.99 -11.78
C MET A 485 -5.65 0.51 -11.67
N ASN A 486 -6.92 0.88 -11.65
CA ASN A 486 -7.47 2.23 -11.62
C ASN A 486 -8.89 2.20 -11.03
N GLY A 487 -9.47 3.38 -10.81
CA GLY A 487 -10.81 3.54 -10.26
C GLY A 487 -10.81 3.76 -8.74
N PRO A 488 -11.99 3.93 -8.13
CA PRO A 488 -12.11 4.48 -6.78
C PRO A 488 -11.43 3.61 -5.72
N LEU A 489 -11.55 2.28 -5.77
CA LEU A 489 -10.86 1.39 -4.83
C LEU A 489 -9.34 1.50 -4.95
N CYS A 490 -8.81 1.57 -6.18
CA CYS A 490 -7.38 1.76 -6.42
C CYS A 490 -6.92 3.10 -5.84
N ASP A 491 -7.64 4.17 -6.16
CA ASP A 491 -7.29 5.53 -5.74
C ASP A 491 -7.30 5.68 -4.20
N LEU A 492 -8.32 5.15 -3.53
CA LEU A 492 -8.43 5.19 -2.06
C LEU A 492 -7.29 4.45 -1.34
N LEU A 493 -6.62 3.51 -2.01
CA LEU A 493 -5.51 2.73 -1.47
C LEU A 493 -4.13 3.23 -1.89
N TRP A 494 -4.02 4.02 -2.97
CA TRP A 494 -2.74 4.41 -3.58
C TRP A 494 -2.48 5.92 -3.63
N SER A 495 -3.49 6.75 -3.35
CA SER A 495 -3.35 8.20 -3.46
C SER A 495 -2.59 8.80 -2.29
N ASP A 496 -1.94 9.93 -2.55
CA ASP A 496 -0.99 10.59 -1.67
C ASP A 496 -1.22 12.11 -1.61
N PRO A 497 -1.14 12.74 -0.42
CA PRO A 497 -1.17 14.19 -0.33
C PRO A 497 0.12 14.81 -0.90
N GLU A 498 0.00 15.98 -1.52
CA GLU A 498 1.12 16.79 -2.02
C GLU A 498 0.90 18.27 -1.69
N GLU A 499 1.81 18.86 -0.91
CA GLU A 499 1.69 20.25 -0.40
C GLU A 499 1.91 21.28 -1.49
N GLU A 500 2.71 20.95 -2.51
CA GLU A 500 3.00 21.85 -3.64
C GLU A 500 1.86 21.87 -4.68
N LEU A 501 0.89 20.97 -4.55
CA LEU A 501 -0.28 20.87 -5.41
C LEU A 501 -1.42 21.67 -4.78
N TYR A 502 -1.87 22.73 -5.46
CA TYR A 502 -2.85 23.67 -4.85
C TYR A 502 -4.31 23.24 -5.07
N ASN A 503 -4.75 23.05 -6.32
CA ASN A 503 -6.17 23.04 -6.67
C ASN A 503 -6.71 21.76 -7.30
N ASP A 504 -5.92 20.70 -7.47
CA ASP A 504 -6.35 19.58 -8.30
C ASP A 504 -5.74 18.26 -7.85
N TYR A 505 -6.17 17.20 -8.52
CA TYR A 505 -5.46 15.94 -8.56
C TYR A 505 -4.36 15.98 -9.61
N SER A 506 -3.27 15.26 -9.36
CA SER A 506 -2.22 15.00 -10.35
C SER A 506 -1.92 13.51 -10.40
N LEU A 507 -1.34 13.04 -11.51
CA LEU A 507 -0.99 11.63 -11.64
C LEU A 507 0.03 11.24 -10.57
N SER A 508 -0.25 10.15 -9.85
CA SER A 508 0.69 9.63 -8.86
C SER A 508 1.93 9.03 -9.53
N PRO A 509 3.14 9.35 -9.03
CA PRO A 509 4.37 8.73 -9.50
C PRO A 509 4.43 7.23 -9.18
N ARG A 510 3.55 6.73 -8.29
CA ARG A 510 3.53 5.32 -7.87
C ARG A 510 3.17 4.36 -8.98
N GLY A 511 2.33 4.77 -9.93
CA GLY A 511 1.67 3.78 -10.78
C GLY A 511 0.16 3.90 -10.81
N ALA A 512 -0.40 4.25 -9.67
CA ALA A 512 -1.79 4.04 -9.31
C ALA A 512 -2.19 5.14 -8.33
N GLY A 513 -3.48 5.47 -8.30
CA GLY A 513 -4.00 6.59 -7.55
C GLY A 513 -3.48 7.95 -8.02
N TRP A 514 -3.64 8.94 -7.16
CA TRP A 514 -3.43 10.35 -7.46
C TRP A 514 -2.59 11.03 -6.39
N LEU A 515 -1.89 12.09 -6.79
CA LEU A 515 -1.51 13.14 -5.85
C LEU A 515 -2.69 14.08 -5.66
N PHE A 516 -2.92 14.58 -4.45
CA PHE A 516 -3.99 15.54 -4.17
C PHE A 516 -3.55 16.67 -3.23
N GLY A 517 -4.07 17.86 -3.48
CA GLY A 517 -3.71 19.09 -2.79
C GLY A 517 -4.67 19.54 -1.68
N GLU A 518 -4.36 20.69 -1.08
CA GLU A 518 -5.15 21.30 0.01
C GLU A 518 -6.62 21.50 -0.37
N LYS A 519 -6.91 22.01 -1.57
CA LYS A 519 -8.31 22.25 -1.98
C LYS A 519 -9.14 21.00 -2.20
N VAL A 520 -8.49 19.88 -2.51
CA VAL A 520 -9.18 18.59 -2.60
C VAL A 520 -9.61 18.15 -1.20
N VAL A 521 -8.72 18.29 -0.21
CA VAL A 521 -9.01 18.00 1.20
C VAL A 521 -10.08 18.93 1.75
N ASP A 522 -9.94 20.25 1.60
CA ASP A 522 -10.93 21.26 2.01
C ASP A 522 -12.33 20.88 1.50
N LYS A 523 -12.44 20.58 0.20
CA LYS A 523 -13.71 20.24 -0.45
C LYS A 523 -14.27 18.93 0.08
N PHE A 524 -13.44 17.90 0.24
CA PHE A 524 -13.88 16.61 0.75
C PHE A 524 -14.38 16.72 2.20
N CYS A 525 -13.62 17.39 3.07
CA CYS A 525 -14.01 17.64 4.47
C CYS A 525 -15.33 18.41 4.55
N PHE A 526 -15.46 19.49 3.77
CA PHE A 526 -16.70 20.27 3.70
C PHE A 526 -17.91 19.45 3.21
N ASN A 527 -17.72 18.63 2.16
CA ASN A 527 -18.81 17.83 1.59
C ASN A 527 -19.33 16.73 2.52
N ASN A 528 -18.47 16.24 3.43
CA ASN A 528 -18.75 15.09 4.29
C ASN A 528 -18.95 15.46 5.75
N ASP A 529 -18.86 16.74 6.10
CA ASP A 529 -18.95 17.24 7.48
C ASP A 529 -17.95 16.55 8.43
N VAL A 530 -16.74 16.31 7.93
CA VAL A 530 -15.62 15.73 8.69
C VAL A 530 -14.53 16.78 8.89
N THR A 531 -13.92 16.80 10.07
CA THR A 531 -12.83 17.74 10.37
C THR A 531 -11.44 17.19 10.03
N LEU A 532 -11.28 15.86 10.03
CA LEU A 532 -9.98 15.22 9.92
C LEU A 532 -10.01 13.95 9.06
N ILE A 533 -9.01 13.81 8.21
CA ILE A 533 -8.69 12.58 7.47
C ILE A 533 -7.43 11.97 8.08
N CYS A 534 -7.52 10.74 8.58
CA CYS A 534 -6.39 9.95 9.08
C CYS A 534 -5.99 8.89 8.04
N ARG A 535 -4.71 8.86 7.67
CA ARG A 535 -4.20 7.95 6.65
C ARG A 535 -2.77 7.46 6.90
N SER A 536 -2.25 6.51 6.11
CA SER A 536 -0.88 5.97 6.25
C SER A 536 -0.07 5.92 4.93
N HIS A 537 0.46 4.79 4.45
CA HIS A 537 1.10 4.52 3.13
C HIS A 537 2.35 5.32 2.70
N GLN A 538 2.51 6.56 3.16
CA GLN A 538 3.68 7.40 2.95
C GLN A 538 4.58 7.29 4.16
N LEU A 539 5.82 6.86 3.91
CA LEU A 539 6.86 6.91 4.93
C LEU A 539 7.05 8.34 5.42
N VAL A 540 6.79 8.55 6.69
CA VAL A 540 7.12 9.78 7.40
C VAL A 540 8.28 9.51 8.35
N ASN A 541 9.39 10.24 8.19
CA ASN A 541 10.61 10.00 8.97
C ASN A 541 10.40 10.17 10.49
N GLU A 542 9.57 11.11 10.90
CA GLU A 542 9.23 11.34 12.31
C GLU A 542 8.08 10.43 12.82
N GLY A 543 7.58 9.52 11.98
CA GLY A 543 6.47 8.61 12.34
C GLY A 543 5.08 9.25 12.25
N PHE A 544 4.97 10.57 12.24
CA PHE A 544 3.71 11.32 12.13
C PHE A 544 3.90 12.62 11.35
N LYS A 545 2.93 12.97 10.49
CA LYS A 545 2.90 14.27 9.80
C LYS A 545 1.49 14.79 9.63
N SER A 546 1.30 16.05 9.97
CA SER A 546 0.09 16.82 9.67
C SER A 546 0.27 17.60 8.36
N TYR A 547 -0.82 17.70 7.60
CA TYR A 547 -0.93 18.43 6.35
C TYR A 547 -2.12 19.40 6.42
N PHE A 548 -2.12 20.40 5.53
CA PHE A 548 -3.31 21.19 5.18
C PHE A 548 -4.08 21.73 6.39
N ASN A 549 -3.40 22.50 7.24
CA ASN A 549 -3.98 23.09 8.46
C ASN A 549 -4.60 22.07 9.44
N ASN A 550 -3.98 20.90 9.59
CA ASN A 550 -4.43 19.80 10.46
C ASN A 550 -5.72 19.11 10.00
N GLN A 551 -6.10 19.20 8.73
CA GLN A 551 -7.22 18.44 8.17
C GLN A 551 -6.83 17.04 7.67
N LEU A 552 -5.53 16.76 7.53
CA LEU A 552 -5.06 15.45 7.12
C LEU A 552 -3.83 15.03 7.92
N PHE A 553 -3.91 13.87 8.57
CA PHE A 553 -2.83 13.26 9.33
C PHE A 553 -2.34 12.00 8.63
N THR A 554 -1.02 11.89 8.47
CA THR A 554 -0.34 10.65 8.09
C THR A 554 0.31 10.02 9.31
N VAL A 555 -0.12 8.82 9.66
CA VAL A 555 0.40 8.01 10.77
C VAL A 555 1.24 6.86 10.18
N TRP A 556 2.46 6.68 10.68
CA TRP A 556 3.36 5.62 10.25
C TRP A 556 3.81 4.79 11.45
N SER A 557 3.54 3.48 11.43
CA SER A 557 3.72 2.59 12.59
C SER A 557 4.85 1.56 12.42
N ALA A 558 5.68 1.69 11.39
CA ALA A 558 6.80 0.79 11.09
C ALA A 558 8.16 1.48 11.32
N PRO A 559 8.78 1.38 12.51
CA PRO A 559 10.03 2.07 12.82
C PRO A 559 11.22 1.39 12.12
N ASN A 560 12.26 2.16 11.79
CA ASN A 560 13.39 1.72 10.98
C ASN A 560 12.96 0.87 9.78
N TYR A 561 12.04 1.39 8.98
CA TYR A 561 11.36 0.70 7.89
C TYR A 561 12.34 -0.04 6.96
N CYS A 562 11.93 -1.23 6.48
CA CYS A 562 12.80 -2.17 5.74
C CYS A 562 14.11 -2.52 6.46
N TYR A 563 14.19 -2.29 7.77
CA TYR A 563 15.39 -2.45 8.60
C TYR A 563 16.58 -1.57 8.18
N ARG A 564 16.32 -0.43 7.51
CA ARG A 564 17.37 0.45 6.97
C ARG A 564 17.02 1.94 6.90
N CYS A 565 15.74 2.32 7.02
CA CYS A 565 15.31 3.71 6.82
C CYS A 565 15.63 4.61 8.01
N GLY A 566 15.79 4.07 9.22
CA GLY A 566 16.08 4.84 10.43
C GLY A 566 14.99 5.84 10.86
N ASN A 567 13.78 5.73 10.32
CA ASN A 567 12.63 6.54 10.71
C ASN A 567 12.06 6.09 12.07
N LYS A 568 11.35 6.99 12.73
CA LYS A 568 10.52 6.70 13.90
C LYS A 568 9.16 6.13 13.49
N ALA A 569 8.43 5.61 14.48
CA ALA A 569 7.04 5.21 14.34
C ALA A 569 6.14 5.89 15.38
N SER A 570 4.86 5.95 15.08
CA SER A 570 3.83 6.45 15.98
C SER A 570 2.52 5.69 15.87
N ILE A 571 1.67 5.89 16.87
CA ILE A 571 0.23 5.60 16.86
C ILE A 571 -0.51 6.87 17.32
N LEU A 572 -1.75 7.04 16.85
CA LEU A 572 -2.57 8.21 17.16
C LEU A 572 -3.73 7.79 18.07
N GLN A 573 -3.72 8.24 19.32
CA GLN A 573 -4.80 8.02 20.27
C GLN A 573 -5.88 9.10 20.11
N VAL A 574 -7.07 8.68 19.72
CA VAL A 574 -8.29 9.48 19.62
C VAL A 574 -9.09 9.29 20.90
N ASN A 575 -8.96 10.21 21.86
CA ASN A 575 -9.74 10.17 23.10
C ASN A 575 -11.16 10.73 22.90
N ASN A 576 -11.25 11.78 22.08
CA ASN A 576 -12.46 12.33 21.51
C ASN A 576 -12.09 13.09 20.23
N THR A 577 -13.06 13.62 19.49
CA THR A 577 -12.84 14.34 18.22
C THR A 577 -11.86 15.52 18.32
N THR A 578 -11.74 16.13 19.49
CA THR A 578 -10.86 17.29 19.74
C THR A 578 -9.55 16.96 20.46
N ASN A 579 -9.44 15.76 21.04
CA ASN A 579 -8.30 15.35 21.86
C ASN A 579 -7.60 14.16 21.22
N LEU A 580 -6.56 14.49 20.46
CA LEU A 580 -5.73 13.58 19.69
C LEU A 580 -4.31 13.62 20.26
N ASP A 581 -3.77 12.47 20.66
CA ASP A 581 -2.41 12.35 21.19
C ASP A 581 -1.56 11.42 20.32
N VAL A 582 -0.33 11.83 20.01
CA VAL A 582 0.59 11.06 19.17
C VAL A 582 1.60 10.37 20.08
N MET A 583 1.54 9.05 20.15
CA MET A 583 2.50 8.24 20.91
C MET A 583 3.57 7.69 19.99
N TYR A 584 4.83 7.98 20.29
CA TYR A 584 5.97 7.54 19.49
C TYR A 584 6.62 6.30 20.08
N PHE A 585 7.16 5.45 19.21
CA PHE A 585 7.98 4.31 19.60
C PHE A 585 9.09 4.04 18.59
N GLU A 586 10.18 3.47 19.09
CA GLU A 586 11.38 3.16 18.33
C GLU A 586 11.42 1.68 17.93
N ALA A 587 12.26 1.35 16.96
CA ALA A 587 12.45 -0.03 16.51
C ALA A 587 13.06 -0.89 17.63
N VAL A 588 12.59 -2.13 17.74
CA VAL A 588 13.16 -3.13 18.66
C VAL A 588 14.63 -3.37 18.29
N GLU A 589 15.53 -3.46 19.27
CA GLU A 589 16.95 -3.70 18.98
C GLU A 589 17.18 -5.04 18.25
N ASN A 590 18.29 -5.17 17.51
CA ASN A 590 18.57 -6.37 16.71
C ASN A 590 18.76 -7.62 17.59
N GLU A 591 19.19 -7.43 18.83
CA GLU A 591 19.45 -8.46 19.83
C GLU A 591 18.17 -9.08 20.37
N HIS A 592 17.04 -8.36 20.29
CA HIS A 592 15.73 -8.79 20.78
C HIS A 592 14.83 -9.35 19.67
N ARG A 593 15.32 -9.40 18.43
CA ARG A 593 14.61 -9.97 17.27
C ARG A 593 15.34 -11.19 16.75
N VAL A 594 14.58 -12.15 16.24
CA VAL A 594 15.14 -13.19 15.39
C VAL A 594 15.24 -12.62 13.97
N ILE A 595 16.39 -12.80 13.31
CA ILE A 595 16.56 -12.43 11.90
C ILE A 595 16.60 -13.74 11.10
N PRO A 596 15.68 -13.97 10.15
CA PRO A 596 15.71 -15.17 9.32
C PRO A 596 17.02 -15.26 8.53
N GLU A 597 17.53 -16.47 8.35
CA GLU A 597 18.64 -16.70 7.43
C GLU A 597 18.25 -16.28 6.00
N LYS A 598 19.15 -15.59 5.30
CA LYS A 598 18.94 -15.24 3.90
C LYS A 598 18.82 -16.52 3.09
N PHE A 599 17.67 -16.71 2.45
CA PHE A 599 17.47 -17.83 1.53
C PHE A 599 18.37 -17.64 0.30
N VAL A 600 19.46 -18.41 0.21
CA VAL A 600 20.23 -18.57 -1.02
C VAL A 600 19.52 -19.65 -1.82
N ALA A 601 18.93 -19.28 -2.94
CA ALA A 601 18.28 -20.25 -3.79
C ALA A 601 19.33 -21.28 -4.28
N PRO A 602 19.05 -22.59 -4.18
CA PRO A 602 20.06 -23.63 -4.35
C PRO A 602 20.65 -23.73 -5.77
N TYR A 603 20.12 -23.00 -6.76
CA TYR A 603 20.67 -22.96 -8.11
C TYR A 603 21.93 -22.08 -8.27
N PHE A 604 22.39 -21.42 -7.20
CA PHE A 604 23.66 -20.67 -7.18
C PHE A 604 24.75 -21.32 -6.29
N LEU A 605 24.54 -22.55 -5.83
CA LEU A 605 25.57 -23.45 -5.32
C LEU A 605 25.85 -24.51 -6.39
#